data_AF-K1TJI0-F1
#
_entry.id   AF-K1TJI0-F1
#
_cell.length_a   1.000
_cell.length_b   1.000
_cell.length_c   1.000
_cell.angle_alpha   90.00
_cell.angle_beta   90.00
_cell.angle_gamma   90.00
#
_symmetry.space_group_name_H-M   'P 1'
#
loop_
_entity.id
_entity.type
_entity.pdbx_description
1 polymer ?
#
loop_
_entity_poly.entity_id
_entity_poly.type
_entity_poly.pdbx_seq_one_letter_code
_entity_poly.pdbx_strand_id
1 'polypeptide(L)'
;MFHTDAVQAYAQVPINVDEMHIDMLSASGHKLNGPKGIGFLYIRKGVKIRSFVHGRAQERSRRAGTENIPGIVGLGAAVERAMRI
;
A
#
# COMPACT_ATOMS: atom_id res chain seq x y z
N MET A 1 -18.40 -3.63 -1.80
CA MET A 1 -17.04 -3.08 -1.86
C MET A 1 -16.60 -2.77 -0.45
N PHE A 2 -15.49 -3.35 0.01
CA PHE A 2 -14.97 -3.21 1.37
C PHE A 2 -13.53 -2.67 1.36
N HIS A 3 -13.36 -1.45 1.88
CA HIS A 3 -12.06 -0.86 2.13
C HIS A 3 -11.75 -0.93 3.62
N THR A 4 -10.49 -1.22 3.95
CA THR A 4 -9.99 -1.16 5.32
C THR A 4 -8.74 -0.30 5.41
N ASP A 5 -8.67 0.52 6.45
CA ASP A 5 -7.42 1.19 6.83
C ASP A 5 -6.62 0.24 7.72
N ALA A 6 -5.52 -0.29 7.17
CA ALA A 6 -4.62 -1.20 7.87
C ALA A 6 -3.31 -0.51 8.28
N VAL A 7 -3.26 0.82 8.38
CA VAL A 7 -2.03 1.56 8.72
C VAL A 7 -1.42 1.11 10.05
N GLN A 8 -2.24 0.71 11.02
CA GLN A 8 -1.78 0.20 12.32
C GLN A 8 -1.70 -1.34 12.37
N ALA A 9 -2.32 -2.03 11.42
CA ALA A 9 -2.49 -3.50 11.46
C ALA A 9 -1.53 -4.23 10.51
N TYR A 10 -1.19 -3.62 9.36
CA TYR A 10 -0.34 -4.23 8.35
C TYR A 10 1.04 -4.56 8.93
N ALA A 11 1.47 -5.82 8.75
CA ALA A 11 2.71 -6.35 9.33
C ALA A 11 2.79 -6.33 10.87
N GLN A 12 1.66 -6.14 11.57
CA GLN A 12 1.55 -6.29 13.03
C GLN A 12 0.66 -7.47 13.40
N VAL A 13 -0.38 -7.71 12.59
CA VAL A 13 -1.25 -8.88 12.70
C VAL A 13 -1.37 -9.58 11.34
N PRO A 14 -1.67 -10.89 11.31
CA PRO A 14 -1.93 -11.59 10.05
C PRO A 14 -3.09 -10.93 9.31
N ILE A 15 -2.89 -10.62 8.03
CA ILE A 15 -3.92 -10.09 7.14
C ILE A 15 -3.94 -10.94 5.87
N ASN A 16 -5.06 -11.60 5.63
CA ASN A 16 -5.35 -12.27 4.36
C ASN A 16 -6.51 -11.54 3.68
N VAL A 17 -6.22 -10.86 2.58
CA VAL A 17 -7.22 -10.04 1.86
C VAL A 17 -8.37 -10.88 1.29
N ASP A 18 -8.14 -12.15 0.99
CA ASP A 18 -9.15 -13.06 0.42
C ASP A 18 -10.07 -13.62 1.50
N GLU A 19 -9.50 -14.14 2.59
CA GLU A 19 -10.27 -14.64 3.75
C GLU A 19 -11.09 -13.53 4.43
N MET A 20 -10.53 -12.31 4.48
CA MET A 20 -11.20 -11.15 5.09
C MET A 20 -12.10 -10.38 4.11
N HIS A 21 -12.25 -10.85 2.86
CA HIS A 21 -13.06 -10.22 1.81
C HIS A 21 -12.76 -8.73 1.58
N ILE A 22 -11.48 -8.35 1.67
CA ILE A 22 -11.02 -6.97 1.50
C ILE A 22 -10.86 -6.67 0.00
N ASP A 23 -11.52 -5.61 -0.47
CA ASP A 23 -11.40 -5.10 -1.85
C ASP A 23 -10.27 -4.08 -1.99
N MET A 24 -10.03 -3.28 -0.96
CA MET A 24 -8.97 -2.29 -0.91
C MET A 24 -8.37 -2.17 0.50
N LEU A 25 -7.06 -1.95 0.60
CA LEU A 25 -6.38 -1.81 1.89
C LEU A 25 -5.32 -0.70 1.84
N SER A 26 -5.36 0.21 2.80
CA SER A 26 -4.36 1.28 2.96
C SER A 26 -3.29 0.89 3.98
N ALA A 27 -2.02 1.19 3.67
CA ALA A 27 -0.90 1.04 4.60
C ALA A 27 0.16 2.15 4.41
N SER A 28 0.95 2.41 5.44
CA SER A 28 1.92 3.52 5.49
C SER A 28 3.26 3.11 6.10
N GLY A 29 4.36 3.52 5.48
CA GLY A 29 5.71 3.10 5.86
C GLY A 29 6.16 3.57 7.24
N HIS A 30 5.81 4.80 7.63
CA HIS A 30 6.28 5.37 8.90
C HIS A 30 5.69 4.70 10.16
N LYS A 31 4.69 3.81 10.01
CA LYS A 31 4.18 2.97 11.10
C LYS A 31 4.91 1.63 11.23
N LEU A 32 5.81 1.34 10.28
CA LEU A 32 6.61 0.12 10.22
C LEU A 32 8.10 0.43 10.41
N ASN A 33 8.44 1.59 10.99
CA ASN A 33 9.80 2.13 11.04
C ASN A 33 10.44 2.35 9.66
N GLY A 34 9.61 2.50 8.61
CA GLY A 34 10.04 2.87 7.27
C GLY A 34 10.02 4.38 7.03
N PRO A 35 10.37 4.82 5.81
CA PRO A 35 10.40 6.24 5.46
C PRO A 35 9.05 6.95 5.65
N LYS A 36 9.08 8.23 5.99
CA LYS A 36 7.88 9.10 5.97
C LYS A 36 7.52 9.48 4.53
N GLY A 37 6.24 9.72 4.27
CA GLY A 37 5.76 10.14 2.94
C GLY A 37 5.66 9.01 1.91
N ILE A 38 5.74 7.74 2.33
CA ILE A 38 5.51 6.57 1.48
C ILE A 38 4.48 5.63 2.11
N GLY A 39 3.67 5.00 1.26
CA GLY A 39 2.67 3.99 1.61
C GLY A 39 2.18 3.30 0.35
N PHE A 40 1.18 2.45 0.49
CA PHE A 40 0.54 1.80 -0.66
C PHE A 40 -0.96 1.63 -0.44
N LEU A 41 -1.67 1.45 -1.55
CA LEU A 41 -3.07 1.06 -1.58
C LEU A 41 -3.16 -0.27 -2.33
N TYR A 42 -3.48 -1.34 -1.63
CA TYR A 42 -3.88 -2.59 -2.27
C TYR A 42 -5.25 -2.38 -2.92
N ILE A 43 -5.41 -2.89 -4.13
CA ILE A 43 -6.68 -2.87 -4.88
C ILE A 43 -6.87 -4.23 -5.51
N ARG A 44 -7.93 -4.93 -5.12
CA ARG A 44 -8.31 -6.23 -5.67
C ARG A 44 -8.46 -6.17 -7.19
N LYS A 45 -8.01 -7.22 -7.88
CA LYS A 45 -8.16 -7.35 -9.34
C LYS A 45 -9.65 -7.27 -9.70
N GLY A 46 -9.98 -6.45 -10.69
CA GLY A 46 -11.38 -6.20 -11.10
C GLY A 46 -12.00 -4.95 -10.45
N VAL A 47 -11.47 -4.49 -9.30
CA VAL A 47 -11.89 -3.22 -8.71
C VAL A 47 -11.32 -2.06 -9.53
N LYS A 48 -12.21 -1.20 -10.01
CA LYS A 48 -11.88 0.00 -10.79
C LYS A 48 -12.03 1.22 -9.88
N ILE A 49 -10.97 2.03 -9.79
CA ILE A 49 -11.00 3.34 -9.15
C ILE A 49 -10.57 4.41 -10.16
N ARG A 50 -11.09 5.63 -10.00
CA ARG A 50 -10.58 6.79 -10.74
C ARG A 50 -9.26 7.24 -10.11
N SER A 51 -8.33 7.71 -10.94
CA SER A 51 -7.11 8.30 -10.40
C SER A 51 -7.45 9.57 -9.61
N PHE A 52 -6.87 9.70 -8.41
CA PHE A 52 -6.94 10.95 -7.66
C PHE A 52 -5.89 11.96 -8.17
N VAL A 53 -4.70 11.46 -8.52
CA VAL A 53 -3.59 12.26 -9.07
C VAL A 53 -3.46 11.98 -10.56
N HIS A 54 -3.86 12.94 -11.38
CA HIS A 54 -3.90 12.81 -12.83
C HIS A 54 -2.53 13.10 -13.47
N GLY A 55 -2.23 12.47 -14.60
CA GLY A 55 -0.97 12.66 -15.32
C GLY A 55 -0.63 11.48 -16.22
N ARG A 56 0.67 11.12 -16.28
CA ARG A 56 1.17 10.00 -17.09
C ARG A 56 0.82 8.64 -16.49
N ALA A 57 1.35 7.57 -17.08
CA ALA A 57 0.95 6.19 -16.84
C ALA A 57 1.57 5.51 -15.60
N GLN A 58 2.18 6.26 -14.67
CA GLN A 58 2.73 5.68 -13.43
C GLN A 58 1.65 4.92 -12.65
N GLU A 59 2.06 3.90 -11.90
CA GLU A 59 1.15 3.04 -11.13
C GLU A 59 -0.03 2.50 -11.97
N ARG A 60 0.24 2.11 -13.23
CA ARG A 60 -0.78 1.63 -14.19
C ARG A 60 -1.86 2.68 -14.48
N SER A 61 -1.46 3.94 -14.58
CA SER A 61 -2.34 5.11 -14.72
C SER A 61 -3.30 5.32 -13.54
N ARG A 62 -3.01 4.75 -12.35
CA ARG A 62 -3.85 4.88 -11.15
C ARG A 62 -3.42 6.01 -10.22
N ARG A 63 -2.15 6.41 -10.28
CA ARG A 63 -1.59 7.52 -9.51
C ARG A 63 -0.39 8.08 -10.26
N ALA A 64 -0.53 9.26 -10.83
CA ALA A 64 0.54 9.89 -11.58
C ALA A 64 1.65 10.46 -10.67
N GLY A 65 2.78 10.75 -11.30
CA GLY A 65 3.97 11.33 -10.68
C GLY A 65 5.10 10.31 -10.59
N THR A 66 6.32 10.75 -10.89
CA THR A 66 7.52 9.91 -10.85
C THR A 66 7.63 9.19 -9.52
N GLU A 67 7.88 7.89 -9.60
CA GLU A 67 7.91 6.98 -8.47
C GLU A 67 9.05 7.37 -7.51
N ASN A 68 8.74 7.45 -6.22
CA ASN A 68 9.76 7.65 -5.19
C ASN A 68 10.50 6.32 -4.95
N ILE A 69 11.40 5.95 -5.86
CA ILE A 69 12.12 4.67 -5.83
C ILE A 69 12.81 4.44 -4.48
N PRO A 70 13.58 5.39 -3.90
CA PRO A 70 14.16 5.19 -2.57
C PRO A 70 13.12 4.95 -1.48
N GLY A 71 11.99 5.66 -1.52
CA GLY A 71 10.88 5.46 -0.60
C GLY A 71 10.25 4.07 -0.73
N ILE A 72 10.03 3.60 -1.96
CA ILE A 72 9.47 2.27 -2.26
C ILE A 72 10.40 1.16 -1.75
N VAL A 73 11.70 1.27 -2.03
CA VAL A 73 12.70 0.29 -1.54
C VAL A 73 12.77 0.30 -0.01
N GLY A 74 12.81 1.49 0.61
CA GLY A 74 12.83 1.63 2.07
C GLY A 74 11.57 1.08 2.74
N LEU A 75 10.40 1.25 2.12
CA LEU A 75 9.16 0.63 2.57
C LEU A 75 9.23 -0.90 2.49
N GLY A 76 9.71 -1.46 1.37
CA GLY A 76 9.87 -2.91 1.22
C GLY A 76 10.76 -3.52 2.29
N ALA A 77 11.92 -2.90 2.57
CA ALA A 77 12.83 -3.34 3.62
C ALA A 77 12.20 -3.24 5.03
N ALA A 78 11.40 -2.20 5.30
CA ALA A 78 10.69 -2.04 6.56
C ALA A 78 9.63 -3.13 6.77
N VAL A 79 8.86 -3.46 5.72
CA VAL A 79 7.86 -4.53 5.75
C VAL A 79 8.53 -5.90 5.96
N GLU A 80 9.62 -6.18 5.25
CA GLU A 80 10.36 -7.44 5.41
C GLU A 80 10.87 -7.61 6.84
N ARG A 81 11.38 -6.54 7.46
CA ARG A 81 11.79 -6.57 8.86
C ARG A 81 10.62 -6.78 9.81
N ALA A 82 9.50 -6.09 9.60
CA ALA A 82 8.32 -6.22 10.45
C ALA A 82 7.71 -7.62 10.41
N MET A 83 7.72 -8.29 9.25
CA MET A 83 7.17 -9.65 9.07
C MET A 83 8.08 -10.78 9.57
N ARG A 84 9.33 -10.49 9.94
CA ARG A 84 10.29 -11.47 10.49
C ARG A 84 10.21 -11.61 12.02
N ILE A 85 9.49 -10.72 12.68
CA ILE A 85 9.25 -10.72 14.12
C ILE A 85 7.94 -11.47 14.37
#